data_AF-A0A432TT86-F1
#
_entry.id   AF-A0A432TT86-F1
#
_cell.length_a   1.000
_cell.length_b   1.000
_cell.length_c   1.000
_cell.angle_alpha   90.00
_cell.angle_beta   90.00
_cell.angle_gamma   90.00
#
_symmetry.space_group_name_H-M   'P 1'
#
loop_
_entity.id
_entity.type
_entity.pdbx_description
1 polymer ?
#
loop_
_entity_poly.entity_id
_entity_poly.type
_entity_poly.pdbx_seq_one_letter_code
_entity_poly.pdbx_strand_id
1 'polypeptide(L)' 'MRHYEIALIVHPDQSAQVGTMMDKYKEMITADGGNIHREEDWGRKHLAYPIDKIYK' A
#
# COMPACT_ATOMS: atom_id res chain seq x y z
N MET A 1 -0.87 17.13 14.66
CA MET A 1 -0.84 15.72 14.18
C MET A 1 0.60 15.32 13.91
N ARG A 2 0.92 14.02 14.01
CA ARG A 2 2.24 13.48 13.65
C ARG A 2 2.22 13.07 12.17
N HIS A 3 3.34 13.20 11.49
CA HIS A 3 3.50 12.74 10.12
C HIS A 3 4.10 11.34 10.11
N TYR A 4 3.59 10.48 9.24
CA TYR A 4 4.04 9.10 9.08
C TYR A 4 4.25 8.79 7.60
N GLU A 5 5.22 7.92 7.33
CA GLU A 5 5.38 7.28 6.03
C GLU A 5 5.06 5.79 6.19
N ILE A 6 4.15 5.28 5.36
CA ILE A 6 3.70 3.89 5.40
C ILE A 6 3.99 3.29 4.02
N ALA A 7 4.67 2.14 4.02
CA ALA A 7 4.90 1.34 2.83
C ALA A 7 4.17 0.00 2.98
N LEU A 8 3.39 -0.38 1.96
CA LEU A 8 2.67 -1.64 1.90
C LEU A 8 3.16 -2.46 0.70
N ILE A 9 3.52 -3.72 0.95
CA ILE A 9 3.81 -4.69 -0.11
C ILE A 9 2.62 -5.66 -0.14
N VAL A 10 2.00 -5.76 -1.31
CA VAL A 10 0.83 -6.63 -1.53
C VAL A 10 1.28 -7.85 -2.34
N HIS A 11 0.70 -9.02 -2.04
CA HIS A 11 0.95 -10.23 -2.81
C HIS A 11 0.57 -10.02 -4.29
N PRO A 12 1.38 -10.45 -5.28
CA PRO A 12 1.14 -10.17 -6.69
C PRO A 12 -0.22 -10.68 -7.21
N ASP A 13 -0.73 -11.77 -6.64
CA ASP A 13 -2.05 -12.31 -7.02
C ASP A 13 -3.22 -11.40 -6.61
N GLN A 14 -2.99 -10.45 -5.70
CA GLN A 14 -3.99 -9.49 -5.23
C GLN A 14 -3.85 -8.10 -5.90
N SER A 15 -3.02 -7.96 -6.93
CA SER A 15 -2.77 -6.66 -7.58
C SER A 15 -4.05 -5.95 -8.06
N ALA A 16 -5.06 -6.68 -8.54
CA ALA A 16 -6.33 -6.08 -8.97
C ALA A 16 -7.14 -5.43 -7.83
N GLN A 17 -6.88 -5.80 -6.57
CA GLN A 17 -7.62 -5.31 -5.40
C GLN A 17 -6.97 -4.09 -4.73
N VAL A 18 -5.74 -3.73 -5.13
CA VAL A 18 -4.93 -2.69 -4.48
C VAL A 18 -5.64 -1.34 -4.49
N GLY A 19 -6.25 -0.94 -5.62
CA GLY A 19 -6.97 0.33 -5.71
C GLY A 19 -8.11 0.44 -4.70
N THR A 20 -8.98 -0.57 -4.63
CA THR A 20 -10.10 -0.60 -3.67
C THR A 20 -9.62 -0.63 -2.21
N MET A 21 -8.50 -1.30 -1.92
CA MET A 21 -7.92 -1.27 -0.58
C MET A 21 -7.39 0.11 -0.22
N MET A 22 -6.68 0.77 -1.15
CA MET A 22 -6.15 2.11 -0.92
C MET A 22 -7.26 3.12 -0.67
N ASP A 23 -8.34 3.10 -1.45
CA ASP A 23 -9.47 4.01 -1.24
C ASP A 23 -10.09 3.85 0.16
N LYS A 24 -10.24 2.62 0.64
CA LYS A 24 -10.72 2.34 2.01
C LYS A 24 -9.79 2.89 3.09
N TYR A 25 -8.47 2.75 2.93
CA TYR A 25 -7.51 3.28 3.89
C TYR A 25 -7.52 4.80 3.92
N LYS A 26 -7.68 5.45 2.75
CA LYS A 26 -7.79 6.91 2.69
C LYS A 26 -9.04 7.40 3.39
N GLU A 27 -10.18 6.77 3.13
CA GLU A 27 -11.45 7.10 3.77
C GLU A 27 -11.35 6.99 5.29
N MET A 28 -10.72 5.92 5.80
CA MET A 28 -10.50 5.77 7.24
C MET A 28 -9.64 6.91 7.82
N ILE A 29 -8.56 7.30 7.15
CA ILE A 29 -7.67 8.38 7.61
C ILE A 29 -8.39 9.73 7.59
N THR A 30 -9.12 10.04 6.52
CA THR A 30 -9.81 11.32 6.37
C THR A 30 -11.03 11.43 7.27
N ALA A 31 -11.74 10.32 7.54
CA ALA A 31 -12.85 10.26 8.48
C ALA A 31 -12.43 10.62 9.92
N ASP A 32 -11.23 10.22 10.34
CA ASP A 32 -10.64 10.57 11.64
C ASP A 32 -9.99 11.98 11.66
N GLY A 33 -10.16 12.77 10.60
CA GLY A 33 -9.63 14.15 10.48
C GLY A 33 -8.15 14.23 10.10
N GLY A 34 -7.57 13.13 9.62
CA GLY A 34 -6.21 13.07 9.08
C GLY A 34 -6.11 13.61 7.65
N ASN A 35 -4.90 14.02 7.26
CA ASN A 35 -4.60 14.49 5.90
C ASN A 35 -3.57 13.58 5.23
N ILE A 36 -3.79 13.26 3.96
CA ILE A 36 -2.83 12.52 3.13
C ILE A 36 -1.99 13.54 2.37
N HIS A 37 -0.69 13.57 2.64
CA HIS A 37 0.24 14.49 1.97
C HIS A 37 0.80 13.93 0.67
N ARG A 38 1.02 12.61 0.60
CA ARG A 38 1.61 11.94 -0.54
C ARG A 38 1.06 10.52 -0.65
N GLU A 39 0.81 10.11 -1.88
CA GLU A 39 0.43 8.76 -2.25
C GLU A 39 1.19 8.39 -3.52
N GLU A 40 1.80 7.20 -3.53
CA GLU A 40 2.51 6.67 -4.69
C GLU A 40 2.21 5.18 -4.83
N ASP A 41 1.67 4.79 -5.99
CA ASP A 41 1.61 3.38 -6.39
C ASP A 41 2.86 3.03 -7.20
N TRP A 42 3.71 2.17 -6.64
CA TRP A 42 4.95 1.73 -7.28
C TRP A 42 4.76 0.56 -8.23
N GLY A 43 3.56 -0.03 -8.28
CA GLY A 43 3.21 -1.19 -9.07
C GLY A 43 4.02 -2.44 -8.72
N ARG A 44 4.12 -3.37 -9.67
CA ARG A 44 4.88 -4.62 -9.49
C ARG A 44 6.37 -4.36 -9.67
N LYS A 45 7.16 -4.64 -8.64
CA LYS A 45 8.64 -4.60 -8.68
C LYS A 45 9.24 -5.93 -8.21
N HIS A 46 10.41 -6.26 -8.73
CA HIS A 46 11.18 -7.40 -8.23
C HIS A 46 11.76 -7.06 -6.85
N LEU A 47 11.56 -7.96 -5.90
CA LEU A 47 12.20 -7.87 -4.60
C LEU A 47 13.69 -8.22 -4.74
N ALA A 48 14.55 -7.57 -3.96
CA ALA A 48 15.97 -7.87 -3.93
C ALA A 48 16.27 -9.29 -3.41
N TYR A 49 15.36 -9.85 -2.62
CA TYR A 49 15.40 -11.21 -2.11
C TYR A 49 13.97 -11.78 -1.98
N PRO A 50 13.79 -13.11 -2.05
CA PRO A 50 12.47 -13.72 -1.89
C PRO A 50 11.94 -13.52 -0.46
N ILE A 51 10.69 -13.11 -0.34
CA ILE A 51 9.89 -13.15 0.89
C ILE A 51 8.81 -14.21 0.67
N ASP A 52 8.53 -15.05 1.66
CA ASP A 52 7.52 -16.13 1.61
C ASP A 52 7.62 -17.10 0.43
N LYS A 53 8.81 -17.25 -0.18
CA LYS A 53 9.04 -18.13 -1.34
C LYS A 53 8.09 -17.84 -2.51
N ILE A 54 7.65 -16.59 -2.66
CA ILE A 54 6.76 -16.16 -3.75
C ILE A 54 7.43 -16.35 -5.13
N TYR A 55 8.77 -16.43 -5.16
CA TYR A 55 9.53 -16.85 -6.34
C TYR A 55 9.95 -18.31 -6.21
N LYS A 56 9.61 -19.11 -7.22
CA LYS A 56 10.14 -20.46 -7.44
C LYS A 56 11.13 -20.42 -8.60
#